data_AF-A0A651HP26-F1
#
_entry.id   AF-A0A651HP26-F1
#
_cell.length_a   1.000
_cell.length_b   1.000
_cell.length_c   1.000
_cell.angle_alpha   90.00
_cell.angle_beta   90.00
_cell.angle_gamma   90.00
#
_symmetry.space_group_name_H-M   'P 1'
#
loop_
_entity.id
_entity.type
_entity.pdbx_description
1 polymer ?
#
loop_
_entity_poly.entity_id
_entity_poly.type
_entity_poly.pdbx_seq_one_letter_code
_entity_poly.pdbx_strand_id
1 'polypeptide(L)'
;MTDDERKDQQSDGAGQGNGRVNPLVNGDIHGTPDATLGGYFREHSRPPAFEGLDGEPYTVSIEVEKTGDLRAPYQGYLVFPRWASTGLGVIGHLETPTLLAGPNPQEVMGRLGALPLVQVKLLLDQAIDRSRTEPRD
;
A
#
# COMPACT_ATOMS: atom_id res chain seq x y z
N MET A 1 -36.40 -34.65 48.34
CA MET A 1 -36.52 -33.46 49.20
C MET A 1 -35.57 -32.44 48.61
N THR A 2 -36.13 -31.44 47.96
CA THR A 2 -35.42 -30.37 47.23
C THR A 2 -35.38 -29.17 48.15
N ASP A 3 -34.22 -28.56 48.35
CA ASP A 3 -33.99 -27.15 48.72
C ASP A 3 -32.47 -26.92 48.51
N ASP A 4 -32.03 -26.06 47.59
CA ASP A 4 -31.78 -24.61 47.81
C ASP A 4 -30.77 -24.39 48.96
N GLU A 5 -29.63 -23.71 48.81
CA GLU A 5 -29.48 -22.34 48.34
C GLU A 5 -27.96 -22.00 48.28
N ARG A 6 -27.56 -21.10 47.37
CA ARG A 6 -26.22 -20.52 47.27
C ARG A 6 -26.00 -19.45 48.35
N LYS A 7 -24.75 -19.23 48.79
CA LYS A 7 -24.01 -17.94 48.59
C LYS A 7 -22.67 -17.86 49.34
N ASP A 8 -21.64 -17.56 48.55
CA ASP A 8 -20.64 -16.49 48.72
C ASP A 8 -20.15 -16.10 50.13
N GLN A 9 -18.85 -16.29 50.35
CA GLN A 9 -18.02 -15.25 50.95
C GLN A 9 -16.54 -15.39 50.55
N GLN A 10 -15.96 -14.22 50.34
CA GLN A 10 -14.70 -13.89 49.67
C GLN A 10 -13.68 -13.40 50.71
N SER A 11 -12.43 -13.20 50.26
CA SER A 11 -11.26 -12.53 50.87
C SER A 11 -10.20 -13.46 51.48
N ASP A 12 -8.90 -13.24 51.40
CA ASP A 12 -8.02 -12.36 50.60
C ASP A 12 -6.58 -12.85 50.92
N GLY A 13 -5.62 -12.65 50.00
CA GLY A 13 -4.19 -12.60 50.41
C GLY A 13 -3.16 -13.31 49.54
N ALA A 14 -2.81 -12.66 48.43
CA ALA A 14 -1.44 -12.42 47.94
C ALA A 14 -0.41 -13.56 47.93
N GLY A 15 -0.18 -14.14 46.74
CA GLY A 15 1.08 -14.78 46.36
C GLY A 15 1.56 -14.20 45.03
N GLN A 16 2.50 -13.25 45.10
CA GLN A 16 3.15 -12.63 43.94
C GLN A 16 3.95 -13.66 43.15
N GLY A 17 3.62 -13.82 41.86
CA GLY A 17 4.38 -14.60 40.90
C GLY A 17 4.39 -13.88 39.55
N ASN A 18 5.48 -13.17 39.28
CA ASN A 18 5.75 -12.50 38.01
C ASN A 18 5.78 -13.50 36.85
N GLY A 19 4.68 -13.57 36.10
CA GLY A 19 4.61 -14.17 34.77
C GLY A 19 3.96 -13.19 33.82
N ARG A 20 4.73 -12.22 33.31
CA ARG A 20 4.28 -11.36 32.20
C ARG A 20 4.07 -12.23 30.97
N VAL A 21 2.86 -12.76 30.82
CA VAL A 21 2.37 -13.22 29.53
C VAL A 21 2.20 -11.97 28.66
N ASN A 22 3.13 -11.74 27.73
CA ASN A 22 2.96 -10.73 26.69
C ASN A 22 1.81 -11.16 25.78
N PRO A 23 0.68 -10.43 25.71
CA PRO A 23 -0.35 -10.70 24.75
C PRO A 23 -0.23 -9.66 23.63
N LEU A 24 0.85 -9.71 22.85
CA LEU A 24 1.03 -8.81 21.69
C LEU A 24 1.72 -9.53 20.54
N VAL A 25 1.11 -10.61 20.05
CA VAL A 25 1.29 -11.05 18.64
C VAL A 25 0.11 -11.94 18.23
N ASN A 26 -1.11 -11.43 18.44
CA ASN A 26 -2.21 -11.71 17.52
C ASN A 26 -2.47 -10.38 16.80
N GLY A 27 -1.53 -10.01 15.93
CA GLY A 27 -1.75 -8.90 15.03
C GLY A 27 -2.79 -9.37 14.03
N ASP A 28 -3.99 -8.83 14.14
CA ASP A 28 -5.04 -9.01 13.17
C ASP A 28 -4.46 -8.81 11.75
N ILE A 29 -4.37 -9.90 11.00
CA ILE A 29 -4.05 -9.95 9.56
C ILE A 29 -5.19 -9.37 8.70
N HIS A 30 -6.04 -8.54 9.29
CA HIS A 30 -6.92 -7.64 8.58
C HIS A 30 -6.05 -6.47 8.10
N GLY A 31 -5.47 -6.65 6.91
CA GLY A 31 -4.63 -5.65 6.25
C GLY A 31 -5.24 -4.27 6.40
N THR A 32 -4.44 -3.31 6.84
CA THR A 32 -4.91 -1.95 7.07
C THR A 32 -5.59 -1.44 5.79
N PRO A 33 -6.75 -0.77 5.87
CA PRO A 33 -7.51 -0.36 4.67
C PRO A 33 -6.72 0.47 3.66
N ASP A 34 -5.63 1.11 4.11
CA ASP A 34 -4.69 1.95 3.37
C ASP A 34 -3.44 1.20 2.83
N ALA A 35 -3.32 -0.12 3.05
CA ALA A 35 -2.15 -0.92 2.64
C ALA A 35 -2.03 -1.12 1.11
N THR A 36 -3.08 -0.82 0.36
CA THR A 36 -3.11 -0.88 -1.11
C THR A 36 -3.16 0.53 -1.69
N LEU A 37 -2.70 0.70 -2.93
CA LEU A 37 -2.67 2.01 -3.60
C LEU A 37 -4.06 2.67 -3.65
N GLY A 38 -5.06 1.92 -4.08
CA GLY A 38 -6.44 2.37 -4.11
C GLY A 38 -7.05 2.51 -2.71
N GLY A 39 -6.61 1.70 -1.74
CA GLY A 39 -6.93 1.88 -0.33
C GLY A 39 -6.48 3.22 0.22
N TYR A 40 -5.21 3.54 0.00
CA TYR A 40 -4.61 4.79 0.41
C TYR A 40 -5.31 6.00 -0.20
N PHE A 41 -5.61 5.97 -1.52
CA PHE A 41 -6.33 7.07 -2.18
C PHE A 41 -7.76 7.28 -1.68
N ARG A 42 -8.41 6.25 -1.10
CA ARG A 42 -9.73 6.42 -0.48
C ARG A 42 -9.66 7.11 0.88
N GLU A 43 -8.60 6.84 1.64
CA GLU A 43 -8.45 7.35 3.01
C GLU A 43 -7.75 8.71 3.07
N HIS A 44 -6.91 9.02 2.07
CA HIS A 44 -6.05 10.21 2.09
C HIS A 44 -6.34 11.18 0.94
N SER A 45 -6.22 12.48 1.24
CA SER A 45 -6.36 13.58 0.26
C SER A 45 -5.11 13.83 -0.58
N ARG A 46 -4.07 13.01 -0.43
CA ARG A 46 -2.79 13.12 -1.14
C ARG A 46 -2.32 11.74 -1.62
N PRO A 47 -1.48 11.66 -2.66
CA PRO A 47 -0.85 10.39 -3.03
C PRO A 47 0.11 9.86 -1.96
N PRO A 48 0.39 8.55 -1.93
CA PRO A 48 1.51 8.01 -1.19
C PRO A 48 2.82 8.64 -1.65
N ALA A 49 3.74 8.84 -0.72
CA ALA A 49 5.09 9.31 -1.01
C ALA A 49 6.11 8.21 -0.70
N PHE A 50 7.16 8.12 -1.53
CA PHE A 50 8.22 7.13 -1.44
C PHE A 50 9.58 7.82 -1.61
N GLU A 51 10.58 7.40 -0.84
CA GLU A 51 11.98 7.72 -1.14
C GLU A 51 12.50 6.69 -2.14
N GLY A 52 12.92 7.13 -3.32
CA GLY A 52 13.52 6.26 -4.33
C GLY A 52 14.89 5.74 -3.87
N LEU A 53 15.37 4.63 -4.45
CA LEU A 53 16.74 4.18 -4.18
C LEU A 53 17.84 5.14 -4.70
N ASP A 54 17.45 6.18 -5.45
CA ASP A 54 18.31 7.29 -5.83
C ASP A 54 18.30 8.45 -4.80
N GLY A 55 17.56 8.30 -3.70
CA GLY A 55 17.46 9.28 -2.61
C GLY A 55 16.49 10.43 -2.89
N GLU A 56 15.81 10.42 -4.03
CA GLU A 56 14.87 11.48 -4.40
C GLU A 56 13.43 11.17 -3.92
N PRO A 57 12.63 12.19 -3.60
CA PRO A 57 11.23 12.00 -3.22
C PRO A 57 10.32 11.78 -4.44
N TYR A 58 9.45 10.77 -4.34
CA TYR A 58 8.47 10.45 -5.37
C TYR A 58 7.06 10.35 -4.80
N THR A 59 6.09 10.70 -5.63
CA THR A 59 4.68 10.30 -5.45
C THR A 59 4.30 9.29 -6.53
N VAL A 60 3.06 8.80 -6.51
CA VAL A 60 2.54 7.87 -7.53
C VAL A 60 1.19 8.31 -8.06
N SER A 61 0.93 8.13 -9.35
CA SER A 61 -0.40 8.16 -9.96
C SER A 61 -0.68 6.85 -10.70
N ILE A 62 -1.97 6.50 -10.82
CA ILE A 62 -2.43 5.41 -11.66
C ILE A 62 -2.84 6.00 -13.00
N GLU A 63 -2.23 5.55 -14.08
CA GLU A 63 -2.62 5.93 -15.43
C GLU A 63 -3.29 4.76 -16.14
N VAL A 64 -4.38 5.06 -16.84
CA VAL A 64 -5.11 4.11 -17.68
C VAL A 64 -5.40 4.77 -19.01
N GLU A 65 -4.85 4.21 -20.07
CA GLU A 65 -5.00 4.75 -21.42
C GLU A 65 -5.68 3.76 -22.35
N LYS A 66 -6.39 4.30 -23.34
CA LYS A 66 -7.04 3.50 -24.37
C LYS A 66 -6.07 3.20 -25.51
N THR A 67 -5.98 1.96 -25.94
CA THR A 67 -5.09 1.47 -27.00
C THR A 67 -5.89 0.99 -28.22
N GLY A 68 -5.15 0.55 -29.26
CA GLY A 68 -5.72 -0.09 -30.44
C GLY A 68 -6.06 -1.58 -30.29
N ASP A 69 -5.72 -2.22 -29.17
CA ASP A 69 -6.04 -3.64 -28.96
C ASP A 69 -7.53 -3.82 -28.68
N LEU A 70 -8.28 -4.35 -29.63
CA LEU A 70 -9.73 -4.54 -29.49
C LEU A 70 -10.12 -5.61 -28.45
N ARG A 71 -9.21 -6.50 -28.05
CA ARG A 71 -9.47 -7.54 -27.03
C ARG A 71 -9.22 -7.01 -25.62
N ALA A 72 -8.26 -6.11 -25.46
CA ALA A 72 -7.93 -5.46 -24.20
C ALA A 72 -7.62 -3.96 -24.42
N PRO A 73 -8.65 -3.14 -24.75
CA PRO A 73 -8.47 -1.78 -25.22
C PRO A 73 -7.97 -0.79 -24.18
N TYR A 74 -7.79 -1.18 -22.92
CA TYR A 74 -7.25 -0.32 -21.89
C TYR A 74 -5.99 -0.94 -21.32
N GLN A 75 -4.92 -0.16 -21.27
CA GLN A 75 -3.69 -0.54 -20.59
C GLN A 75 -3.43 0.37 -19.41
N GLY A 76 -2.79 -0.18 -18.38
CA GLY A 76 -2.55 0.52 -17.14
C GLY A 76 -1.12 0.37 -16.65
N TYR A 77 -0.59 1.48 -16.13
CA TYR A 77 0.76 1.63 -15.62
C TYR A 77 0.76 2.65 -14.47
N LEU A 78 1.91 2.77 -13.79
CA LEU A 78 2.12 3.77 -12.75
C LEU A 78 3.09 4.83 -13.24
N VAL A 79 2.79 6.08 -12.93
CA VAL A 79 3.71 7.22 -13.10
C VAL A 79 4.18 7.66 -11.72
N PHE A 80 5.47 7.91 -11.60
CA PHE A 80 6.13 8.36 -10.38
C PHE A 80 6.71 9.77 -10.57
N PRO A 81 5.95 10.83 -10.28
CA PRO A 81 6.48 12.18 -10.26
C PRO A 81 7.62 12.29 -9.25
N ARG A 82 8.80 12.74 -9.72
CA ARG A 82 9.98 13.06 -8.91
C ARG A 82 9.89 14.51 -8.46
N TRP A 83 9.97 14.73 -7.16
CA TRP A 83 9.91 16.06 -6.56
C TRP A 83 11.31 16.61 -6.32
N ALA A 84 11.46 17.94 -6.39
CA ALA A 84 12.64 18.58 -5.85
C ALA A 84 12.75 18.26 -4.36
N SER A 85 13.97 18.09 -3.84
CA SER A 85 14.21 17.87 -2.40
C SER A 85 13.64 18.98 -1.49
N THR A 86 13.46 20.18 -2.04
CA THR A 86 12.80 21.31 -1.35
C THR A 86 11.28 21.19 -1.28
N GLY A 87 10.68 20.23 -2.00
CA GLY A 87 9.24 20.05 -2.14
C GLY A 87 8.56 21.09 -3.05
N LEU A 88 9.32 21.99 -3.70
CA LEU A 88 8.78 23.14 -4.43
C LEU A 88 8.21 22.82 -5.82
N GLY A 89 8.26 21.56 -6.26
CA GLY A 89 7.65 21.15 -7.51
C GLY A 89 8.17 19.81 -8.03
N VAL A 90 7.53 19.33 -9.10
CA VAL A 90 7.93 18.13 -9.84
C VAL A 90 9.06 18.50 -10.79
N ILE A 91 10.19 17.79 -10.71
CA ILE A 91 11.40 18.02 -11.52
C ILE A 91 11.62 16.93 -12.58
N GLY A 92 10.76 15.92 -12.62
CA GLY A 92 10.78 14.83 -13.58
C GLY A 92 9.76 13.76 -13.20
N HIS A 93 9.73 12.66 -13.94
CA HIS A 93 8.95 11.49 -13.57
C HIS A 93 9.62 10.22 -14.09
N LEU A 94 9.21 9.09 -13.54
CA LEU A 94 9.51 7.76 -14.05
C LEU A 94 8.20 7.02 -14.31
N GLU A 95 8.20 6.07 -15.22
CA GLU A 95 7.03 5.27 -15.53
C GLU A 95 7.35 3.77 -15.44
N THR A 96 6.33 3.00 -15.09
CA THR A 96 6.37 1.56 -15.35
C THR A 96 6.00 1.31 -16.81
N PRO A 97 6.52 0.24 -17.45
CA PRO A 97 5.83 -0.38 -18.57
C PRO A 97 4.38 -0.70 -18.19
N THR A 98 3.57 -1.02 -19.20
CA THR A 98 2.24 -1.57 -19.00
C THR A 98 2.28 -2.75 -18.03
N LEU A 99 1.58 -2.61 -16.91
CA LEU A 99 1.50 -3.65 -15.88
C LEU A 99 0.34 -4.61 -16.15
N LEU A 100 -0.76 -4.11 -16.72
CA LEU A 100 -1.90 -4.92 -17.12
C LEU A 100 -2.76 -4.24 -18.18
N ALA A 101 -3.53 -5.03 -18.90
CA ALA A 101 -4.55 -4.55 -19.83
C ALA A 101 -5.91 -5.21 -19.53
N GLY A 102 -6.99 -4.58 -19.96
CA GLY A 102 -8.35 -5.03 -19.70
C GLY A 102 -9.41 -4.45 -20.65
N PRO A 103 -10.64 -4.97 -20.57
CA PRO A 103 -11.74 -4.58 -21.46
C PRO A 103 -12.34 -3.21 -21.15
N ASN A 104 -12.16 -2.70 -19.93
CA ASN A 104 -12.69 -1.41 -19.49
C ASN A 104 -11.72 -0.72 -18.51
N PRO A 105 -11.75 0.62 -18.41
CA PRO A 105 -10.78 1.36 -17.60
C PRO A 105 -11.00 1.18 -16.09
N GLN A 106 -12.24 0.94 -15.64
CA GLN A 106 -12.55 0.73 -14.22
C GLN A 106 -11.92 -0.55 -13.67
N GLU A 107 -11.93 -1.63 -14.45
CA GLU A 107 -11.29 -2.90 -14.09
C GLU A 107 -9.77 -2.73 -14.01
N VAL A 108 -9.17 -2.04 -14.98
CA VAL A 108 -7.72 -1.77 -14.99
C VAL A 108 -7.34 -0.93 -13.76
N MET A 109 -8.06 0.17 -13.52
CA MET A 109 -7.89 1.04 -12.37
C MET A 109 -8.06 0.27 -11.05
N GLY A 110 -9.09 -0.57 -10.92
CA GLY A 110 -9.35 -1.37 -9.72
C GLY A 110 -8.23 -2.37 -9.43
N ARG A 111 -7.69 -3.02 -10.47
CA ARG A 111 -6.58 -3.97 -10.34
C ARG A 111 -5.27 -3.28 -9.99
N LEU A 112 -4.98 -2.12 -10.58
CA LEU A 112 -3.83 -1.30 -10.17
C LEU A 112 -3.98 -0.75 -8.76
N GLY A 113 -5.19 -0.33 -8.39
CA GLY A 113 -5.52 0.10 -7.03
C GLY A 113 -5.38 -1.01 -5.99
N ALA A 114 -5.48 -2.29 -6.38
CA ALA A 114 -5.26 -3.42 -5.48
C ALA A 114 -3.77 -3.71 -5.20
N LEU A 115 -2.84 -3.04 -5.89
CA LEU A 115 -1.40 -3.21 -5.63
C LEU A 115 -1.07 -2.81 -4.18
N PRO A 116 -0.41 -3.68 -3.40
CA PRO A 116 0.12 -3.31 -2.10
C PRO A 116 1.13 -2.17 -2.22
N LEU A 117 1.17 -1.23 -1.26
CA LEU A 117 2.13 -0.12 -1.29
C LEU A 117 3.59 -0.58 -1.32
N VAL A 118 3.90 -1.73 -0.70
CA VAL A 118 5.22 -2.36 -0.81
C VAL A 118 5.56 -2.75 -2.25
N GLN A 119 4.59 -3.25 -3.01
CA GLN A 119 4.78 -3.59 -4.43
C GLN A 119 4.95 -2.33 -5.27
N VAL A 120 4.21 -1.26 -4.97
CA VAL A 120 4.37 0.05 -5.62
C VAL A 120 5.78 0.59 -5.42
N LYS A 121 6.33 0.47 -4.21
CA LYS A 121 7.73 0.83 -3.93
C LYS A 121 8.73 0.02 -4.76
N LEU A 122 8.54 -1.29 -4.87
CA LEU A 122 9.41 -2.14 -5.70
C LEU A 122 9.35 -1.75 -7.19
N LEU A 123 8.17 -1.35 -7.69
CA LEU A 123 8.01 -0.87 -9.07
C LEU A 123 8.71 0.47 -9.32
N LEU A 124 8.68 1.39 -8.36
CA LEU A 124 9.47 2.63 -8.41
C LEU A 124 10.96 2.28 -8.51
N ASP A 125 11.43 1.35 -7.68
CA ASP A 125 12.84 1.00 -7.63
C ASP A 125 13.32 0.40 -8.97
N GLN A 126 12.52 -0.48 -9.55
CA GLN A 126 12.78 -1.03 -10.89
C GLN A 126 12.78 0.06 -11.98
N ALA A 127 11.92 1.07 -11.87
CA ALA A 127 11.88 2.18 -12.82
C ALA A 127 13.14 3.05 -12.73
N ILE A 128 13.65 3.28 -11.52
CA ILE A 128 14.93 3.99 -11.30
C ILE A 128 16.08 3.20 -11.94
N ASP A 129 16.17 1.90 -11.69
CA ASP A 129 17.23 1.07 -12.26
C ASP A 129 17.20 1.05 -13.78
N ARG A 130 16.02 0.91 -14.41
CA ARG A 130 15.88 1.02 -15.87
C ARG A 130 16.38 2.36 -16.40
N SER A 131 15.97 3.46 -15.78
CA SER A 131 16.34 4.82 -16.22
C SER A 131 17.84 5.10 -16.19
N ARG A 132 18.60 4.35 -15.37
CA ARG A 132 20.07 4.43 -15.31
C ARG A 132 20.74 3.63 -16.42
N THR A 133 20.08 2.60 -16.93
CA THR A 133 20.62 1.72 -17.98
C THR A 133 20.26 2.17 -19.39
N GLU A 134 19.21 2.98 -19.53
CA GLU A 134 18.80 3.54 -20.82
C GLU A 134 19.65 4.78 -21.16
N PRO A 135 20.25 4.85 -22.38
CA PRO A 135 20.97 6.03 -22.81
C PRO A 135 20.01 7.22 -22.90
N ARG A 136 20.42 8.35 -22.33
CA ARG A 136 19.74 9.64 -22.51
C ARG A 136 20.14 10.18 -23.89
N ASP A 137 19.20 10.22 -24.83
CA ASP A 137 19.34 10.92 -26.12
C ASP A 137 19.57 12.43 -25.93
#